data_AF-A0A397TVV2-F1
#
_entry.id   AF-A0A397TVV2-F1
#
_cell.length_a   1.000
_cell.length_b   1.000
_cell.length_c   1.000
_cell.angle_alpha   90.00
_cell.angle_beta   90.00
_cell.angle_gamma   90.00
#
_symmetry.space_group_name_H-M   'P 1'
#
loop_
_entity.id
_entity.type
_entity.pdbx_description
1 polymer ?
#
loop_
_entity_poly.entity_id
_entity_poly.type
_entity_poly.pdbx_seq_one_letter_code
_entity_poly.pdbx_strand_id
1 'polypeptide(L)'
;MIYPEWPMIDHINRNGLDNRECNLRETTPRENHLNRKKQKNNTSGHNGISFNKNMNAWFFWWRQNNKHKAKCFGITKKRTSEEAKRLAVEFKLAHDKISGNKNGYNITFN
;
A
#
# COMPACT_ATOMS: atom_id res chain seq x y z
N MET A 1 1.75 -21.83 -20.66
CA MET A 1 1.62 -21.30 -19.28
C MET A 1 2.55 -22.15 -18.43
N ILE A 2 3.54 -21.55 -17.75
CA ILE A 2 4.69 -22.28 -17.17
C ILE A 2 4.31 -23.07 -15.89
N TYR A 3 3.34 -22.57 -15.12
CA TYR A 3 2.88 -23.20 -13.86
C TYR A 3 1.34 -23.32 -13.84
N PRO A 4 0.75 -24.38 -14.41
CA PRO A 4 -0.70 -24.57 -14.44
C PRO A 4 -1.31 -24.94 -13.08
N GLU A 5 -0.50 -25.49 -12.16
CA GLU A 5 -0.90 -25.80 -10.79
C GLU A 5 -1.01 -24.57 -9.87
N TRP A 6 -0.39 -23.44 -10.22
CA TRP A 6 -0.47 -22.24 -9.39
C TRP A 6 -1.85 -21.59 -9.54
N PRO A 7 -2.58 -21.37 -8.43
CA PRO A 7 -3.91 -20.74 -8.49
C PRO A 7 -3.83 -19.32 -9.04
N MET A 8 -2.69 -18.65 -8.88
CA MET A 8 -2.40 -17.37 -9.53
C MET A 8 -0.89 -17.07 -9.54
N ILE A 9 -0.44 -16.39 -10.59
CA ILE A 9 0.95 -16.00 -10.81
C ILE A 9 1.09 -14.47 -10.66
N ASP A 10 2.10 -14.02 -9.92
CA ASP A 10 2.48 -12.61 -9.81
C ASP A 10 3.91 -12.41 -10.31
N HIS A 11 4.16 -11.22 -10.87
CA HIS A 11 5.47 -10.86 -11.41
C HIS A 11 6.21 -10.01 -10.38
N ILE A 12 7.33 -10.53 -9.87
CA ILE A 12 8.17 -9.86 -8.85
C ILE A 12 8.55 -8.44 -9.31
N ASN A 13 8.90 -8.29 -10.58
CA ASN A 13 9.27 -7.02 -11.19
C ASN A 13 8.08 -6.18 -11.72
N ARG A 14 6.84 -6.68 -11.58
CA ARG A 14 5.60 -6.05 -12.05
C ARG A 14 5.56 -5.78 -13.56
N ASN A 15 6.34 -6.54 -14.32
CA ASN A 15 6.35 -6.50 -15.78
C ASN A 15 5.68 -7.77 -16.33
N GLY A 16 4.42 -7.65 -16.76
CA GLY A 16 3.65 -8.78 -17.30
C GLY A 16 4.16 -9.32 -18.65
N LEU A 17 5.17 -8.68 -19.24
CA LEU A 17 5.85 -9.18 -20.45
C LEU A 17 7.08 -10.04 -20.10
N ASP A 18 7.52 -10.05 -18.84
CA ASP A 18 8.71 -10.76 -18.38
C ASP A 18 8.35 -12.11 -17.75
N ASN A 19 8.22 -13.12 -18.60
CA ASN A 19 7.81 -14.47 -18.21
C ASN A 19 8.98 -15.37 -17.77
N ARG A 20 10.15 -14.81 -17.42
CA ARG A 20 11.27 -15.61 -16.91
C ARG A 20 10.91 -16.18 -15.55
N GLU A 21 11.21 -17.46 -15.30
CA GLU A 21 10.85 -18.16 -14.05
C GLU A 21 11.34 -17.42 -12.80
N CYS A 22 12.55 -16.82 -12.86
CA CYS A 22 13.11 -16.04 -11.76
C CYS A 22 12.29 -14.78 -11.39
N ASN A 23 11.38 -14.34 -12.26
CA ASN A 23 10.50 -13.19 -12.05
C ASN A 23 9.06 -13.58 -11.69
N LEU A 24 8.72 -14.87 -11.69
CA LEU A 24 7.37 -15.36 -11.37
C LEU A 24 7.31 -15.86 -9.92
N ARG A 25 6.16 -15.70 -9.28
CA ARG A 25 5.88 -16.28 -7.95
C ARG A 25 4.43 -16.73 -7.83
N GLU A 26 4.22 -17.81 -7.10
CA GLU A 26 2.88 -18.21 -6.65
C GLU A 26 2.34 -17.17 -5.66
N THR A 27 1.04 -16.86 -5.77
CA THR A 27 0.41 -15.85 -4.92
C THR A 27 -1.09 -16.08 -4.76
N THR A 28 -1.68 -15.48 -3.73
CA THR A 28 -3.14 -15.47 -3.52
C THR A 28 -3.80 -14.22 -4.11
N PRO A 29 -5.10 -14.26 -4.50
CA PRO A 29 -5.86 -13.11 -5.03
C PRO A 29 -5.71 -11.84 -4.19
N ARG A 30 -5.60 -12.03 -2.86
CA ARG A 30 -5.40 -10.96 -1.90
C ARG A 30 -4.01 -10.32 -2.02
N GLU A 31 -2.96 -11.11 -2.07
CA GLU A 31 -1.57 -10.62 -2.16
C GLU A 31 -1.29 -9.94 -3.49
N ASN A 32 -1.80 -10.48 -4.60
CA ASN A 32 -1.68 -9.84 -5.91
C ASN A 32 -2.38 -8.47 -5.93
N HIS A 33 -3.58 -8.38 -5.33
CA HIS A 33 -4.27 -7.10 -5.17
C HIS A 33 -3.49 -6.10 -4.32
N LEU A 34 -2.80 -6.57 -3.29
CA LEU A 34 -1.93 -5.74 -2.47
C LEU A 34 -0.73 -5.24 -3.27
N ASN A 35 -0.24 -5.97 -4.28
CA ASN A 35 0.91 -5.58 -5.10
C ASN A 35 0.58 -4.67 -6.28
N ARG A 36 -0.70 -4.33 -6.46
CA ARG A 36 -1.15 -3.48 -7.56
C ARG A 36 -0.41 -2.14 -7.59
N LYS A 37 -0.09 -1.68 -8.80
CA LYS A 37 0.50 -0.34 -9.02
C LYS A 37 -0.37 0.74 -8.37
N LYS A 38 0.28 1.80 -7.88
CA LYS A 38 -0.41 2.98 -7.33
C LYS A 38 -1.34 3.54 -8.41
N GLN A 39 -2.54 3.95 -8.01
CA GLN A 39 -3.46 4.61 -8.92
C GLN A 39 -2.91 5.98 -9.34
N LYS A 40 -3.13 6.39 -10.59
CA LYS A 40 -2.61 7.66 -11.15
C LYS A 40 -3.10 8.90 -10.39
N ASN A 41 -4.27 8.81 -9.76
CA ASN A 41 -4.87 9.88 -8.96
C ASN A 41 -4.45 9.86 -7.48
N ASN A 42 -3.49 9.00 -7.10
CA ASN A 42 -2.96 8.98 -5.73
C ASN A 42 -1.99 10.16 -5.52
N THR A 43 -2.49 11.24 -4.94
CA THR A 43 -1.72 12.46 -4.63
C THR A 43 -0.90 12.34 -3.34
N SER A 44 -1.15 11.34 -2.49
CA SER A 44 -0.40 11.16 -1.25
C SER A 44 0.95 10.48 -1.48
N GLY A 45 1.08 9.72 -2.58
CA GLY A 45 2.22 8.87 -2.85
C GLY A 45 2.16 7.52 -2.14
N HIS A 46 1.13 7.26 -1.32
CA HIS A 46 1.00 6.04 -0.54
C HIS A 46 -0.42 5.46 -0.65
N ASN A 47 -0.57 4.16 -0.93
CA ASN A 47 -1.89 3.52 -0.97
C ASN A 47 -2.53 3.55 0.42
N GLY A 48 -3.86 3.63 0.45
CA GLY A 48 -4.61 3.77 1.70
C GLY A 48 -4.43 5.12 2.41
N ILE A 49 -3.51 5.99 1.97
CA ILE A 49 -3.34 7.32 2.53
C ILE A 49 -4.12 8.35 1.72
N SER A 50 -5.04 9.05 2.37
CA SER A 50 -5.82 10.12 1.75
C SER A 50 -6.00 11.31 2.69
N PHE A 51 -6.18 12.51 2.14
CA PHE A 51 -6.48 13.71 2.90
C PHE A 51 -7.98 14.02 2.84
N ASN A 52 -8.60 14.23 3.99
CA ASN A 52 -9.98 14.67 4.10
C ASN A 52 -10.02 16.17 4.44
N LYS A 53 -10.49 16.98 3.48
CA LYS A 53 -10.59 18.44 3.62
C LYS A 53 -11.55 18.87 4.74
N ASN A 54 -12.69 18.18 4.88
CA ASN A 54 -13.72 18.56 5.85
C ASN A 54 -13.27 18.33 7.29
N MET A 55 -12.45 17.30 7.52
CA MET A 55 -11.90 16.97 8.84
C MET A 55 -10.50 17.57 9.07
N ASN A 56 -9.94 18.24 8.07
CA ASN A 56 -8.57 18.74 8.05
C ASN A 56 -7.56 17.68 8.56
N ALA A 57 -7.63 16.47 8.00
CA ALA A 57 -6.90 15.32 8.52
C ALA A 57 -6.46 14.35 7.44
N TRP A 58 -5.32 13.71 7.68
CA TRP A 58 -4.83 12.57 6.90
C TRP A 58 -5.37 11.27 7.47
N PHE A 59 -5.75 10.35 6.59
CA PHE A 59 -6.28 9.04 6.95
C PHE A 59 -5.40 7.95 6.39
N PHE A 60 -5.19 6.89 7.18
CA PHE A 60 -4.76 5.60 6.68
C PHE A 60 -5.92 4.61 6.73
N TRP A 61 -6.32 4.09 5.57
CA TRP A 61 -7.36 3.10 5.40
C TRP A 61 -6.76 1.72 5.14
N TRP A 62 -7.27 0.70 5.82
CA TRP A 62 -6.92 -0.69 5.56
C TRP A 62 -8.13 -1.61 5.73
N ARG A 63 -8.03 -2.82 5.19
CA ARG A 63 -9.00 -3.89 5.41
C ARG A 63 -8.44 -4.91 6.38
N GLN A 64 -9.24 -5.29 7.37
CA GLN A 64 -8.93 -6.35 8.33
C GLN A 64 -10.21 -7.12 8.65
N ASN A 65 -10.17 -8.45 8.56
CA ASN A 65 -11.33 -9.33 8.80
C ASN A 65 -12.59 -8.90 8.02
N ASN A 66 -12.44 -8.63 6.72
CA ASN A 66 -13.49 -8.10 5.83
C ASN A 66 -14.11 -6.74 6.21
N LYS A 67 -13.59 -6.06 7.25
CA LYS A 67 -14.05 -4.74 7.66
C LYS A 67 -13.07 -3.68 7.19
N HIS A 68 -13.60 -2.54 6.77
CA HIS A 68 -12.80 -1.33 6.56
C HIS A 68 -12.45 -0.72 7.92
N LYS A 69 -11.18 -0.37 8.07
CA LYS A 69 -10.63 0.28 9.25
C LYS A 69 -9.88 1.53 8.81
N ALA A 70 -9.84 2.53 9.70
CA ALA A 70 -9.17 3.78 9.44
C ALA A 70 -8.48 4.30 10.69
N LYS A 71 -7.35 4.99 10.49
CA LYS A 71 -6.68 5.79 11.51
C LYS A 71 -6.59 7.22 11.00
N CYS A 72 -7.04 8.16 11.83
CA CYS A 72 -7.07 9.59 11.53
C CYS A 72 -5.88 10.31 12.18
N PHE A 73 -5.29 11.24 11.42
CA PHE A 73 -4.18 12.10 11.81
C PHE A 73 -4.57 13.56 11.51
N GLY A 74 -5.16 14.21 12.51
CA GLY A 74 -5.65 15.59 12.39
C GLY A 74 -4.53 16.62 12.36
N ILE A 75 -4.76 17.68 11.59
CA ILE A 75 -3.97 18.92 11.61
C ILE A 75 -4.44 19.76 12.78
N THR A 76 -3.50 20.29 13.56
CA THR A 76 -3.79 21.09 14.77
C THR A 76 -2.88 22.32 14.81
N LYS A 77 -3.09 23.25 15.74
CA LYS A 77 -2.20 24.41 15.92
C LYS A 77 -0.72 24.02 16.14
N LYS A 78 -0.47 22.82 16.67
CA LYS A 78 0.88 22.30 16.96
C LYS A 78 1.37 21.28 15.93
N ARG A 79 0.56 20.94 14.92
CA ARG A 79 0.87 19.87 13.95
C ARG A 79 0.48 20.30 12.55
N THR A 80 1.46 20.46 11.67
CA THR A 80 1.23 20.86 10.27
C THR A 80 0.63 19.73 9.42
N SER A 81 0.23 20.07 8.19
CA SER A 81 -0.24 19.08 7.23
C SER A 81 0.86 18.07 6.85
N GLU A 82 2.11 18.53 6.65
CA GLU A 82 3.23 17.64 6.33
C GLU A 82 3.51 16.68 7.49
N GLU A 83 3.50 17.16 8.73
CA GLU A 83 3.72 16.32 9.91
C GLU A 83 2.61 15.28 10.10
N ALA A 84 1.35 15.70 9.92
CA ALA A 84 0.21 14.77 9.98
C ALA A 84 0.30 13.71 8.87
N LYS A 85 0.71 14.09 7.66
CA LYS A 85 0.95 13.16 6.55
C LYS A 85 2.08 12.19 6.89
N ARG A 86 3.20 12.69 7.44
CA ARG A 86 4.35 11.87 7.85
C ARG A 86 3.95 10.81 8.87
N LEU A 87 3.19 11.19 9.90
CA LEU A 87 2.68 10.24 10.90
C LEU A 87 1.77 9.17 10.29
N ALA A 88 0.93 9.54 9.33
CA ALA A 88 0.07 8.59 8.64
C ALA A 88 0.90 7.58 7.81
N VAL A 89 1.97 8.04 7.16
CA VAL A 89 2.90 7.18 6.42
C VAL A 89 3.70 6.28 7.36
N GLU A 90 4.24 6.80 8.45
CA GLU A 90 4.98 6.02 9.45
C GLU A 90 4.10 4.91 10.06
N PHE A 91 2.87 5.24 10.46
CA PHE A 91 1.91 4.26 10.96
C PHE A 91 1.61 3.18 9.91
N LYS A 92 1.42 3.59 8.66
CA LYS A 92 1.21 2.66 7.55
C LYS A 92 2.40 1.71 7.36
N LEU A 93 3.63 2.21 7.36
CA LEU A 93 4.82 1.38 7.18
C LEU A 93 4.97 0.35 8.32
N ALA A 94 4.69 0.76 9.56
CA ALA A 94 4.66 -0.15 10.71
C ALA A 94 3.56 -1.22 10.56
N HIS A 95 2.36 -0.82 10.14
CA HIS A 95 1.25 -1.74 9.90
C HIS A 95 1.54 -2.71 8.73
N ASP A 96 2.14 -2.23 7.64
CA ASP A 96 2.52 -3.05 6.50
C ASP A 96 3.57 -4.10 6.88
N LYS A 97 4.55 -3.74 7.72
CA LYS A 97 5.55 -4.69 8.26
C LYS A 97 4.90 -5.82 9.06
N ILE A 98 3.90 -5.51 9.88
CA ILE A 98 3.15 -6.50 10.69
C ILE A 98 2.28 -7.39 9.79
N SER A 99 1.63 -6.80 8.78
CA SER A 99 0.72 -7.52 7.89
C SER A 99 1.41 -8.27 6.74
N GLY A 100 2.74 -8.18 6.63
CA GLY A 100 3.51 -8.76 5.52
C GLY A 100 3.25 -8.08 4.18
N ASN A 101 2.68 -6.88 4.18
CA ASN A 101 2.26 -6.17 2.99
C ASN A 101 3.48 -5.55 2.28
N LYS A 102 4.06 -6.27 1.32
CA LYS A 102 5.20 -5.82 0.48
C LYS A 102 4.77 -4.87 -0.64
N ASN A 103 3.81 -4.00 -0.37
CA ASN A 103 3.46 -2.93 -1.31
C ASN A 103 4.75 -2.21 -1.71
N GLY A 104 5.14 -2.30 -2.99
CA GLY A 104 6.40 -1.82 -3.56
C GLY A 104 6.55 -0.31 -3.49
N TYR A 105 6.72 0.20 -2.28
CA TYR A 105 7.24 1.52 -1.98
C TYR A 105 8.75 1.45 -2.09
N ASN A 106 9.33 2.33 -2.90
CA ASN A 106 10.70 2.74 -2.65
C ASN A 106 10.64 3.54 -1.34
N ILE A 107 10.99 2.90 -0.23
CA ILE A 107 11.12 3.60 1.04
C ILE A 107 12.46 4.34 0.97
N THR A 108 12.46 5.55 0.44
CA THR A 108 13.58 6.47 0.59
C THR A 108 13.45 7.12 1.95
N PHE A 109 14.19 6.60 2.94
CA PHE A 109 14.56 7.38 4.10
C PHE A 109 15.75 8.26 3.67
N ASN A 110 15.53 9.56 3.55
CA ASN A 110 16.60 10.56 3.56
C ASN A 110 16.81 11.00 5.00
#